data_AF-A0A8K0HVB3-F1
#
_entry.id   AF-A0A8K0HVB3-F1
#
_cell.length_a   1.000
_cell.length_b   1.000
_cell.length_c   1.000
_cell.angle_alpha   90.00
_cell.angle_beta   90.00
_cell.angle_gamma   90.00
#
_symmetry.space_group_name_H-M   'P 1'
#
loop_
_entity.id
_entity.type
_entity.pdbx_description
1 polymer ?
#
loop_
_entity_poly.entity_id
_entity_poly.type
_entity_poly.pdbx_seq_one_letter_code
_entity_poly.pdbx_strand_id
1 'polypeptide(L)'
;MDFYSTITEVHPSLDDSIGVQSKSISNDTLSNLARTVVALEEDKRMRLQKLQELAVQLSDLWNLMGTPMEERSLFDHVTCNMSAMVDEVTVPGALALDLIEQAEVEVERLDRLKFSKMKEIALKKQRELEEIYACSHIEIDSVAAQEKIMSLIDSGNIEPSELIADMDNQILKAKEEALSRKEILEKVERWMSACEEESWLEDYNRDENRYSSSRGAHLNLKRAEKARILVNKIPALVDTLVAKTRAWDEDHGLCFMYDGVPLLAMLDEYTVLRQEREEEKRRLRDQKRLHEQLNTEQDSVFGKPSPNRPLGPKKVVGPRANGVASNGTPGRRLSLNTNQSGSNGARSTSKDGKCGNSRPAAPANFVAIGKEDAASYVSSNDPVPASP
;
A
#
# COMPACT_ATOMS: atom_id res chain seq x y z
N MET A 1 -40.43 36.20 -17.78
CA MET A 1 -40.79 37.58 -18.14
C MET A 1 -41.50 37.53 -19.47
N ASP A 2 -42.72 38.06 -19.54
CA ASP A 2 -43.45 38.19 -20.80
C ASP A 2 -43.24 39.60 -21.37
N PHE A 3 -42.69 39.68 -22.58
CA PHE A 3 -42.38 40.94 -23.25
C PHE A 3 -43.63 41.81 -23.42
N TYR A 4 -44.77 41.21 -23.76
CA TYR A 4 -46.00 41.94 -24.02
C TYR A 4 -46.60 42.52 -22.74
N SER A 5 -46.55 41.79 -21.63
CA SER A 5 -46.91 42.33 -20.31
C SER A 5 -46.03 43.52 -19.92
N THR A 6 -44.71 43.45 -20.13
CA THR A 6 -43.80 44.55 -19.76
C THR A 6 -43.96 45.78 -20.65
N ILE A 7 -44.18 45.60 -21.95
CA ILE A 7 -44.34 46.74 -22.88
C ILE A 7 -45.69 47.44 -22.71
N THR A 8 -46.75 46.70 -22.35
CA THR A 8 -48.10 47.26 -22.10
C THR A 8 -48.14 48.08 -20.82
N GLU A 9 -47.34 47.74 -19.80
CA GLU A 9 -47.15 48.55 -18.59
C GLU A 9 -46.50 49.92 -18.89
N VAL A 10 -45.60 50.00 -19.89
CA VAL A 10 -45.01 51.27 -20.33
C VAL A 10 -46.06 52.13 -21.02
N HIS A 11 -46.74 51.56 -22.03
CA HIS A 11 -47.90 52.14 -22.68
C HIS A 11 -48.62 51.10 -23.56
N PRO A 12 -49.96 50.98 -23.52
CA PRO A 12 -50.71 49.98 -24.29
C PRO A 12 -50.50 50.04 -25.81
N SER A 13 -50.19 51.23 -26.35
CA SER A 13 -49.93 51.40 -27.79
C SER A 13 -48.60 50.81 -28.28
N LEU A 14 -47.72 50.37 -27.37
CA LEU A 14 -46.42 49.79 -27.72
C LEU A 14 -46.51 48.28 -27.96
N ASP A 15 -47.65 47.68 -27.63
CA ASP A 15 -47.94 46.29 -27.93
C ASP A 15 -48.36 46.16 -29.39
N ASP A 16 -47.47 45.58 -30.19
CA ASP A 16 -47.68 45.32 -31.62
C ASP A 16 -48.80 44.28 -31.87
N SER A 17 -49.25 43.55 -30.84
CA SER A 17 -50.37 42.59 -30.93
C SER A 17 -51.75 43.27 -30.85
N ILE A 18 -51.84 44.49 -30.32
CA ILE A 18 -53.12 45.18 -30.06
C ILE A 18 -53.63 45.97 -31.29
N GLY A 19 -52.87 46.01 -32.40
CA GLY A 19 -53.35 46.61 -33.66
C GLY A 19 -53.64 48.12 -33.57
N VAL A 20 -52.87 48.85 -32.76
CA VAL A 20 -53.03 50.30 -32.59
C VAL A 20 -52.39 51.06 -33.75
N GLN A 21 -53.09 52.02 -34.36
CA GLN A 21 -52.65 52.73 -35.58
C GLN A 21 -51.46 53.69 -35.38
N SER A 22 -51.09 54.03 -34.15
CA SER A 22 -49.95 54.90 -33.86
C SER A 22 -49.35 54.61 -32.47
N LYS A 23 -48.01 54.58 -32.40
CA LYS A 23 -47.25 54.38 -31.15
C LYS A 23 -47.10 55.72 -30.41
N SER A 24 -47.34 55.76 -29.11
CA SER A 24 -47.09 56.94 -28.28
C SER A 24 -45.60 57.26 -28.24
N ILE A 25 -45.25 58.52 -28.52
CA ILE A 25 -43.90 59.09 -28.42
C ILE A 25 -43.85 60.27 -27.42
N SER A 26 -44.81 60.33 -26.48
CA SER A 26 -44.84 61.39 -25.48
C SER A 26 -43.63 61.31 -24.55
N ASN A 27 -43.25 62.46 -23.95
CA ASN A 27 -42.18 62.50 -22.96
C ASN A 27 -42.44 61.57 -21.76
N ASP A 28 -43.71 61.34 -21.42
CA ASP A 28 -44.10 60.42 -20.36
C ASP A 28 -43.85 58.96 -20.77
N THR A 29 -44.20 58.58 -22.02
CA THR A 29 -43.92 57.26 -22.56
C THR A 29 -42.41 57.00 -22.65
N LEU A 30 -41.64 57.99 -23.11
CA LEU A 30 -40.17 57.90 -23.14
C LEU A 30 -39.55 57.78 -21.74
N SER A 31 -40.05 58.53 -20.77
CA SER A 31 -39.59 58.46 -19.38
C SER A 31 -39.94 57.12 -18.71
N ASN A 32 -41.13 56.60 -18.99
CA ASN A 32 -41.53 55.27 -18.51
C ASN A 32 -40.66 54.17 -19.15
N LEU A 33 -40.38 54.26 -20.45
CA LEU A 33 -39.50 53.33 -21.14
C LEU A 33 -38.09 53.35 -20.54
N ALA A 34 -37.51 54.53 -20.33
CA ALA A 34 -36.19 54.68 -19.71
C ALA A 34 -36.16 54.05 -18.31
N ARG A 35 -37.22 54.25 -17.50
CA ARG A 35 -37.34 53.64 -16.18
C ARG A 35 -37.42 52.11 -16.26
N THR A 36 -38.18 51.56 -17.21
CA THR A 36 -38.25 50.11 -17.41
C THR A 36 -36.95 49.50 -17.88
N VAL A 37 -36.17 50.20 -18.73
CA VAL A 37 -34.85 49.72 -19.16
C VAL A 37 -33.90 49.61 -17.96
N VAL A 38 -33.83 50.64 -17.13
CA VAL A 38 -33.00 50.62 -15.90
C VAL A 38 -33.44 49.49 -14.96
N ALA A 39 -34.74 49.29 -14.77
CA ALA A 39 -35.27 48.21 -13.94
C ALA A 39 -34.90 46.81 -14.49
N LEU A 40 -34.94 46.63 -15.81
CA LEU A 40 -34.57 45.36 -16.45
C LEU A 40 -33.05 45.10 -16.41
N GLU A 41 -32.23 46.14 -16.55
CA GLU A 41 -30.77 46.04 -16.36
C GLU A 41 -30.42 45.63 -14.92
N GLU A 42 -31.12 46.20 -13.94
CA GLU A 42 -30.97 45.85 -12.53
C GLU A 42 -31.44 44.41 -12.24
N ASP A 43 -32.59 43.99 -12.77
CA ASP A 43 -33.06 42.60 -12.68
C ASP A 43 -32.06 41.61 -13.32
N LYS A 44 -31.54 41.94 -14.51
CA LYS A 44 -30.49 41.14 -15.17
C LYS A 44 -29.26 40.98 -14.28
N ARG A 45 -28.80 42.08 -13.68
CA ARG A 45 -27.65 42.10 -12.76
C ARG A 45 -27.90 41.24 -11.51
N MET A 46 -29.07 41.38 -10.88
CA MET A 46 -29.43 40.58 -9.70
C MET A 46 -29.49 39.09 -10.02
N ARG A 47 -30.11 38.72 -11.14
CA ARG A 47 -30.19 37.32 -11.57
C ARG A 47 -28.83 36.72 -11.88
N LEU A 48 -27.94 37.48 -12.53
CA LEU A 48 -26.58 37.02 -12.79
C LEU A 48 -25.82 36.79 -11.48
N GLN A 49 -25.86 37.74 -10.55
CA GLN A 49 -25.20 37.59 -9.25
C GLN A 49 -25.71 36.35 -8.52
N LYS A 50 -27.03 36.14 -8.47
CA LYS A 50 -27.63 34.97 -7.85
C LYS A 50 -27.18 33.67 -8.51
N LEU A 51 -27.16 33.62 -9.84
CA LEU A 51 -26.67 32.46 -10.58
C LEU A 51 -25.20 32.17 -10.29
N GLN A 52 -24.36 33.20 -10.18
CA GLN A 52 -22.94 33.06 -9.84
C GLN A 52 -22.74 32.49 -8.43
N GLU A 53 -23.49 32.99 -7.44
CA GLU A 53 -23.48 32.46 -6.07
C GLU A 53 -23.87 30.97 -6.04
N LEU A 54 -24.90 30.58 -6.81
CA LEU A 54 -25.33 29.19 -6.94
C LEU A 54 -24.28 28.33 -7.65
N ALA A 55 -23.64 28.85 -8.70
CA ALA A 55 -22.57 28.15 -9.41
C ALA A 55 -21.39 27.83 -8.48
N VAL A 56 -21.01 28.77 -7.62
CA VAL A 56 -19.95 28.56 -6.61
C VAL A 56 -20.37 27.48 -5.62
N GLN A 57 -21.59 27.57 -5.06
CA GLN A 57 -22.09 26.56 -4.11
C GLN A 57 -22.18 25.15 -4.71
N LEU A 58 -22.65 25.03 -5.96
CA LEU A 58 -22.66 23.76 -6.69
C LEU A 58 -21.25 23.20 -6.86
N SER A 59 -20.31 24.05 -7.28
CA SER A 59 -18.90 23.66 -7.44
C SER A 59 -18.30 23.12 -6.14
N ASP A 60 -18.50 23.84 -5.04
CA ASP A 60 -17.99 23.45 -3.72
C ASP A 60 -18.60 22.13 -3.24
N LEU A 61 -19.92 21.96 -3.39
CA LEU A 61 -20.61 20.71 -3.03
C LEU A 61 -20.16 19.54 -3.90
N TRP A 62 -19.97 19.72 -5.20
CA TRP A 62 -19.45 18.66 -6.08
C TRP A 62 -18.01 18.28 -5.75
N ASN A 63 -17.17 19.25 -5.39
CA ASN A 63 -15.79 19.00 -4.94
C ASN A 63 -15.78 18.23 -3.63
N LEU A 64 -16.61 18.64 -2.67
CA LEU A 64 -16.79 17.96 -1.40
C LEU A 64 -17.26 16.51 -1.59
N MET A 65 -18.25 16.29 -2.45
CA MET A 65 -18.87 14.98 -2.65
C MET A 65 -18.12 14.09 -3.65
N GLY A 66 -17.10 14.61 -4.33
CA GLY A 66 -16.38 13.89 -5.38
C GLY A 66 -17.26 13.56 -6.59
N THR A 67 -18.24 14.41 -6.91
CA THR A 67 -19.20 14.19 -8.00
C THR A 67 -18.48 14.09 -9.35
N PRO A 68 -18.77 13.06 -10.17
CA PRO A 68 -18.12 12.85 -11.47
C PRO A 68 -18.52 13.91 -12.50
N MET A 69 -17.70 14.10 -13.54
CA MET A 69 -17.87 15.20 -14.50
C MET A 69 -19.16 15.08 -15.32
N GLU A 70 -19.62 13.85 -15.56
CA GLU A 70 -20.86 13.56 -16.28
C GLU A 70 -22.06 14.18 -15.57
N GLU A 71 -22.12 14.07 -14.24
CA GLU A 71 -23.19 14.67 -13.43
C GLU A 71 -23.05 16.20 -13.35
N ARG A 72 -21.81 16.72 -13.28
CA ARG A 72 -21.56 18.17 -13.30
C ARG A 72 -21.99 18.83 -14.61
N SER A 73 -21.81 18.13 -15.73
CA SER A 73 -22.10 18.65 -17.08
C SER A 73 -23.58 19.02 -17.29
N LEU A 74 -24.49 18.42 -16.52
CA LEU A 74 -25.92 18.74 -16.55
C LEU A 74 -26.20 20.21 -16.17
N PHE A 75 -25.28 20.85 -15.45
CA PHE A 75 -25.36 22.23 -14.99
C PHE A 75 -24.36 23.16 -15.68
N ASP A 76 -23.81 22.77 -16.84
CA ASP A 76 -22.86 23.60 -17.61
C ASP A 76 -23.44 24.99 -17.94
N HIS A 77 -24.74 25.08 -18.16
CA HIS A 77 -25.45 26.34 -18.41
C HIS A 77 -25.40 27.32 -17.23
N VAL A 78 -25.25 26.81 -16.00
CA VAL A 78 -25.06 27.60 -14.77
C VAL A 78 -23.59 27.95 -14.59
N THR A 79 -22.71 26.95 -14.71
CA THR A 79 -21.27 27.11 -14.42
C THR A 79 -20.53 27.96 -15.45
N CYS A 80 -20.96 27.98 -16.72
CA CYS A 80 -20.36 28.83 -17.76
C CYS A 80 -20.50 30.34 -17.44
N ASN A 81 -21.48 30.75 -16.64
CA ASN A 81 -21.71 32.15 -16.27
C ASN A 81 -21.06 32.54 -14.93
N MET A 82 -20.35 31.62 -14.26
CA MET A 82 -19.75 31.81 -12.95
C MET A 82 -18.80 33.03 -12.88
N SER A 83 -18.12 33.35 -13.98
CA SER A 83 -17.22 34.50 -14.08
C SER A 83 -17.62 35.50 -15.17
N ALA A 84 -18.83 35.37 -15.73
CA ALA A 84 -19.30 36.24 -16.80
C ALA A 84 -19.64 37.65 -16.29
N MET A 85 -19.38 38.68 -17.10
CA MET A 85 -19.88 40.03 -16.85
C MET A 85 -21.31 40.21 -17.38
N VAL A 86 -22.05 41.20 -16.84
CA VAL A 86 -23.44 41.48 -17.24
C VAL A 86 -23.59 41.67 -18.76
N ASP A 87 -22.59 42.29 -19.40
CA ASP A 87 -22.59 42.57 -20.84
C ASP A 87 -22.24 41.35 -21.70
N GLU A 88 -21.55 40.35 -21.13
CA GLU A 88 -21.14 39.13 -21.82
C GLU A 88 -22.31 38.14 -21.95
N VAL A 89 -23.27 38.21 -21.01
CA VAL A 89 -24.48 37.37 -21.02
C VAL A 89 -25.47 37.90 -22.05
N THR A 90 -25.29 37.43 -23.28
CA THR A 90 -26.09 37.83 -24.47
C THR A 90 -27.05 36.74 -24.94
N VAL A 91 -26.85 35.50 -24.49
CA VAL A 91 -27.68 34.35 -24.89
C VAL A 91 -29.08 34.48 -24.29
N PRO A 92 -30.15 34.50 -25.12
CA PRO A 92 -31.53 34.54 -24.63
C PRO A 92 -31.82 33.36 -23.70
N GLY A 93 -32.47 33.64 -22.57
CA GLY A 93 -32.83 32.61 -21.59
C GLY A 93 -31.69 32.16 -20.67
N ALA A 94 -30.45 32.65 -20.82
CA ALA A 94 -29.34 32.27 -19.93
C ALA A 94 -29.56 32.64 -18.45
N LEU A 95 -30.42 33.62 -18.18
CA LEU A 95 -30.83 34.07 -16.83
C LEU A 95 -32.34 33.88 -16.61
N ALA A 96 -32.93 32.88 -17.26
CA ALA A 96 -34.32 32.55 -17.06
C ALA A 96 -34.55 32.04 -15.62
N LEU A 97 -35.71 32.37 -15.06
CA LEU A 97 -36.01 32.11 -13.64
C LEU A 97 -36.07 30.61 -13.33
N ASP A 98 -36.56 29.80 -14.27
CA ASP A 98 -36.61 28.34 -14.21
C ASP A 98 -35.21 27.72 -14.11
N LEU A 99 -34.21 28.27 -14.81
CA LEU A 99 -32.82 27.79 -14.69
C LEU A 99 -32.20 28.13 -13.33
N ILE A 100 -32.49 29.32 -12.80
CA ILE A 100 -32.06 29.73 -11.47
C ILE A 100 -32.71 28.84 -10.42
N GLU A 101 -34.02 28.61 -10.52
CA GLU A 101 -34.77 27.72 -9.63
C GLU A 101 -34.23 26.28 -9.70
N GLN A 102 -33.93 25.78 -10.90
CA GLN A 102 -33.31 24.47 -11.07
C GLN A 102 -31.96 24.36 -10.32
N ALA A 103 -31.12 25.40 -10.39
CA ALA A 103 -29.86 25.45 -9.66
C ALA A 103 -30.07 25.53 -8.14
N GLU A 104 -31.05 26.30 -7.66
CA GLU A 104 -31.41 26.37 -6.23
C GLU A 104 -31.86 25.02 -5.68
N VAL A 105 -32.76 24.34 -6.40
CA VAL A 105 -33.27 23.02 -6.01
C VAL A 105 -32.13 22.00 -5.95
N GLU A 106 -31.19 22.05 -6.89
CA GLU A 106 -30.04 21.16 -6.89
C GLU A 106 -29.09 21.45 -5.72
N VAL A 107 -28.79 22.72 -5.43
CA VAL A 107 -27.99 23.10 -4.25
C VAL A 107 -28.65 22.56 -2.97
N GLU A 108 -29.96 22.74 -2.79
CA GLU A 108 -30.68 22.22 -1.63
C GLU A 108 -30.66 20.68 -1.56
N ARG A 109 -30.78 20.01 -2.71
CA ARG A 109 -30.66 18.56 -2.80
C ARG A 109 -29.27 18.11 -2.37
N LEU A 110 -28.21 18.69 -2.91
CA LEU A 110 -26.82 18.36 -2.57
C LEU A 110 -26.51 18.68 -1.10
N ASP A 111 -27.01 19.81 -0.59
CA ASP A 111 -26.85 20.21 0.81
C ASP A 111 -27.47 19.18 1.78
N ARG A 112 -28.65 18.65 1.45
CA ARG A 112 -29.26 17.55 2.23
C ARG A 112 -28.44 16.26 2.19
N LEU A 113 -27.73 15.99 1.10
CA LEU A 113 -26.87 14.80 0.98
C LEU A 113 -25.47 15.00 1.59
N LYS A 114 -25.02 16.24 1.78
CA LYS A 114 -23.62 16.56 2.12
C LYS A 114 -23.14 15.84 3.38
N PHE A 115 -23.97 15.73 4.42
CA PHE A 115 -23.60 15.10 5.68
C PHE A 115 -23.44 13.58 5.56
N SER A 116 -24.35 12.93 4.84
CA SER A 116 -24.25 11.49 4.55
C SER A 116 -22.98 11.19 3.74
N LYS A 117 -22.71 12.03 2.73
CA LYS A 117 -21.52 11.87 1.89
C LYS A 117 -20.23 12.17 2.64
N MET A 118 -20.22 13.21 3.49
CA MET A 118 -19.11 13.52 4.38
C MET A 118 -18.78 12.32 5.28
N LYS A 119 -19.79 11.68 5.89
CA LYS A 119 -19.59 10.50 6.74
C LYS A 119 -18.92 9.35 5.99
N GLU A 120 -19.35 9.07 4.77
CA GLU A 120 -18.72 8.08 3.90
C GLU A 120 -17.26 8.42 3.61
N ILE A 121 -16.96 9.67 3.22
CA ILE A 121 -15.60 10.11 2.88
C ILE A 121 -14.70 10.08 4.12
N ALA A 122 -15.18 10.55 5.25
CA ALA A 122 -14.44 10.56 6.52
C ALA A 122 -14.05 9.12 6.91
N LEU A 123 -14.98 8.17 6.89
CA LEU A 123 -14.66 6.77 7.19
C LEU A 123 -13.68 6.15 6.18
N LYS A 124 -13.77 6.53 4.90
CA LYS A 124 -12.81 6.08 3.89
C LYS A 124 -11.40 6.62 4.18
N LYS A 125 -11.28 7.91 4.51
CA LYS A 125 -10.01 8.52 4.90
C LYS A 125 -9.45 7.92 6.20
N GLN A 126 -10.32 7.63 7.17
CA GLN A 126 -9.92 6.94 8.40
C GLN A 126 -9.30 5.57 8.09
N ARG A 127 -9.88 4.81 7.15
CA ARG A 127 -9.31 3.53 6.73
C ARG A 127 -7.96 3.69 6.02
N GLU A 128 -7.80 4.69 5.15
CA GLU A 128 -6.50 4.98 4.53
C GLU A 128 -5.44 5.28 5.60
N LEU A 129 -5.81 6.09 6.59
CA LEU A 129 -4.96 6.41 7.72
C LEU A 129 -4.55 5.14 8.50
N GLU A 130 -5.51 4.29 8.83
CA GLU A 130 -5.28 2.99 9.49
C GLU A 130 -4.35 2.07 8.69
N GLU A 131 -4.51 2.00 7.37
CA GLU A 131 -3.65 1.21 6.48
C GLU A 131 -2.19 1.70 6.52
N ILE A 132 -1.98 3.02 6.49
CA ILE A 132 -0.64 3.62 6.57
C ILE A 132 0.03 3.27 7.90
N TYR A 133 -0.72 3.40 9.00
CA TYR A 133 -0.21 3.09 10.33
C TYR A 133 0.07 1.60 10.51
N ALA A 134 -0.79 0.72 10.00
CA ALA A 134 -0.57 -0.73 9.99
C ALA A 134 0.70 -1.10 9.20
N CYS A 135 0.89 -0.54 8.00
CA CYS A 135 2.12 -0.74 7.22
C CYS A 135 3.38 -0.19 7.92
N SER A 136 3.20 0.76 8.83
CA SER A 136 4.29 1.38 9.60
C SER A 136 4.49 0.76 10.99
N HIS A 137 3.75 -0.31 11.32
CA HIS A 137 3.77 -0.96 12.64
C HIS A 137 3.47 0.01 13.79
N ILE A 138 2.52 0.92 13.59
CA ILE A 138 2.00 1.83 14.60
C ILE A 138 0.61 1.35 15.02
N GLU A 139 0.43 1.13 16.33
CA GLU A 139 -0.82 0.65 16.89
C GLU A 139 -1.80 1.81 17.15
N ILE A 140 -3.04 1.65 16.71
CA ILE A 140 -4.11 2.63 16.87
C ILE A 140 -5.40 1.92 17.23
N ASP A 141 -6.16 2.55 18.12
CA ASP A 141 -7.53 2.15 18.40
C ASP A 141 -8.46 2.61 17.26
N SER A 142 -8.60 1.74 16.24
CA SER A 142 -9.45 1.98 15.07
C SER A 142 -10.91 2.21 15.46
N VAL A 143 -11.42 1.48 16.46
CA VAL A 143 -12.82 1.59 16.90
C VAL A 143 -13.06 2.95 17.55
N ALA A 144 -12.21 3.34 18.50
CA ALA A 144 -12.33 4.65 19.14
C ALA A 144 -12.17 5.81 18.13
N ALA A 145 -11.28 5.68 17.15
CA ALA A 145 -11.10 6.69 16.11
C ALA A 145 -12.36 6.84 15.22
N GLN A 146 -12.97 5.72 14.80
CA GLN A 146 -14.20 5.73 14.02
C GLN A 146 -15.39 6.28 14.82
N GLU A 147 -15.54 5.90 16.10
CA GLU A 147 -16.56 6.43 16.99
C GLU A 147 -16.41 7.93 17.23
N LYS A 148 -15.16 8.41 17.36
CA LYS A 148 -14.87 9.84 17.48
C LYS A 148 -15.32 10.60 16.23
N ILE A 149 -15.01 10.11 15.03
CA ILE A 149 -15.47 10.72 13.77
C ILE A 149 -16.99 10.74 13.70
N MET A 150 -17.64 9.62 14.03
CA MET A 150 -19.09 9.52 13.96
C MET A 150 -19.78 10.46 14.95
N SER A 151 -19.30 10.56 16.18
CA SER A 151 -19.84 11.49 17.19
C SER A 151 -19.62 12.96 16.81
N LEU A 152 -18.47 13.30 16.21
CA LEU A 152 -18.21 14.64 15.69
C LEU A 152 -19.22 15.02 14.60
N ILE A 153 -19.49 14.11 13.65
CA ILE A 153 -20.45 14.33 12.56
C ILE A 153 -21.89 14.43 13.09
N ASP A 154 -22.30 13.48 13.93
CA ASP A 154 -23.68 13.41 14.43
C ASP A 154 -24.00 14.58 15.38
N SER A 155 -22.98 15.22 15.98
CA SER A 155 -23.15 16.44 16.77
C SER A 155 -23.50 17.69 15.95
N GLY A 156 -23.32 17.64 14.62
CA GLY A 156 -23.63 18.75 13.71
C GLY A 156 -22.79 20.02 13.90
N ASN A 157 -21.77 19.98 14.76
CA ASN A 157 -20.98 21.15 15.14
C ASN A 157 -19.77 21.42 14.23
N ILE A 158 -19.57 20.62 13.18
CA ILE A 158 -18.38 20.68 12.33
C ILE A 158 -18.78 20.85 10.88
N GLU A 159 -18.09 21.78 10.22
CA GLU A 159 -18.24 22.01 8.79
C GLU A 159 -17.62 20.83 8.01
N PRO A 160 -18.36 20.23 7.05
CA PRO A 160 -17.87 19.07 6.34
C PRO A 160 -16.52 19.21 5.64
N SER A 161 -16.28 20.37 5.05
CA SER A 161 -15.02 20.67 4.36
C SER A 161 -13.84 20.73 5.33
N GLU A 162 -14.06 21.24 6.55
CA GLU A 162 -13.01 21.35 7.58
C GLU A 162 -12.61 19.97 8.11
N LEU A 163 -13.59 19.10 8.40
CA LEU A 163 -13.32 17.74 8.87
C LEU A 163 -12.48 16.96 7.84
N ILE A 164 -12.88 17.00 6.57
CA ILE A 164 -12.20 16.27 5.50
C ILE A 164 -10.77 16.81 5.32
N ALA A 165 -10.57 18.13 5.40
CA ALA A 165 -9.25 18.74 5.33
C ALA A 165 -8.35 18.35 6.52
N ASP A 166 -8.89 18.29 7.74
CA ASP A 166 -8.14 17.80 8.90
C ASP A 166 -7.71 16.34 8.73
N MET A 167 -8.60 15.49 8.24
CA MET A 167 -8.26 14.09 7.95
C MET A 167 -7.19 13.95 6.87
N ASP A 168 -7.23 14.79 5.82
CA ASP A 168 -6.16 14.85 4.82
C ASP A 168 -4.81 15.25 5.42
N ASN A 169 -4.81 16.21 6.34
CA ASN A 169 -3.60 16.59 7.07
C ASN A 169 -3.09 15.46 7.97
N GLN A 170 -3.97 14.70 8.62
CA GLN A 170 -3.59 13.53 9.41
C GLN A 170 -2.98 12.43 8.54
N ILE A 171 -3.56 12.16 7.37
CA ILE A 171 -3.00 11.21 6.38
C ILE A 171 -1.61 11.67 5.91
N LEU A 172 -1.43 12.97 5.64
CA LEU A 172 -0.14 13.51 5.22
C LEU A 172 0.93 13.29 6.30
N LYS A 173 0.61 13.62 7.56
CA LYS A 173 1.51 13.38 8.69
C LYS A 173 1.83 11.88 8.87
N ALA A 174 0.83 11.01 8.73
CA ALA A 174 1.05 9.56 8.80
C ALA A 174 1.96 9.05 7.68
N LYS A 175 1.85 9.62 6.47
CA LYS A 175 2.77 9.31 5.35
C LYS A 175 4.20 9.77 5.63
N GLU A 176 4.37 10.94 6.23
CA GLU A 176 5.70 11.45 6.64
C GLU A 176 6.32 10.55 7.72
N GLU A 177 5.54 10.18 8.74
CA GLU A 177 5.95 9.25 9.79
C GLU A 177 6.33 7.87 9.21
N ALA A 178 5.52 7.34 8.28
CA ALA A 178 5.82 6.09 7.58
C ALA A 178 7.16 6.14 6.84
N LEU A 179 7.47 7.28 6.20
CA LEU A 179 8.75 7.49 5.52
C LEU A 179 9.92 7.57 6.50
N SER A 180 9.73 8.24 7.65
CA SER A 180 10.73 8.32 8.73
C SER A 180 11.08 6.91 9.25
N ARG A 181 10.07 6.06 9.45
CA ARG A 181 10.22 4.70 9.99
C ARG A 181 10.73 3.68 8.98
N LYS A 182 10.58 3.95 7.68
CA LYS A 182 10.86 3.02 6.58
C LYS A 182 12.22 2.35 6.69
N GLU A 183 13.29 3.11 6.92
CA GLU A 183 14.64 2.54 6.95
C GLU A 183 14.85 1.54 8.10
N ILE A 184 14.24 1.80 9.25
CA ILE A 184 14.29 0.92 10.43
C ILE A 184 13.47 -0.33 10.14
N LEU A 185 12.24 -0.19 9.65
CA LEU A 185 11.35 -1.32 9.34
C LEU A 185 11.95 -2.27 8.30
N GLU A 186 12.58 -1.75 7.24
CA GLU A 186 13.31 -2.60 6.29
C GLU A 186 14.46 -3.39 6.96
N LYS A 187 15.09 -2.87 8.01
CA LYS A 187 16.13 -3.60 8.75
C LYS A 187 15.52 -4.61 9.71
N VAL A 188 14.39 -4.30 10.33
CA VAL A 188 13.60 -5.26 11.11
C VAL A 188 13.21 -6.44 10.24
N GLU A 189 12.66 -6.22 9.04
CA GLU A 189 12.31 -7.28 8.09
C GLU A 189 13.52 -8.17 7.74
N ARG A 190 14.65 -7.55 7.36
CA ARG A 190 15.90 -8.29 7.08
C ARG A 190 16.38 -9.10 8.29
N TRP A 191 16.23 -8.56 9.50
CA TRP A 191 16.63 -9.22 10.74
C TRP A 191 15.73 -10.40 11.07
N MET A 192 14.41 -10.24 10.96
CA MET A 192 13.44 -11.31 11.15
C MET A 192 13.68 -12.45 10.14
N SER A 193 13.84 -12.14 8.85
CA SER A 193 14.16 -13.17 7.84
C SER A 193 15.48 -13.89 8.12
N ALA A 194 16.49 -13.19 8.67
CA ALA A 194 17.74 -13.83 9.07
C ALA A 194 17.56 -14.76 10.28
N CYS A 195 16.69 -14.40 11.23
CA CYS A 195 16.33 -15.25 12.37
C CYS A 195 15.52 -16.48 11.93
N GLU A 196 14.63 -16.35 10.96
CA GLU A 196 13.91 -17.49 10.37
C GLU A 196 14.86 -18.49 9.70
N GLU A 197 15.84 -18.01 8.93
CA GLU A 197 16.88 -18.86 8.35
C GLU A 197 17.81 -19.47 9.42
N GLU A 198 18.05 -18.79 10.54
CA GLU A 198 18.75 -19.35 11.70
C GLU A 198 17.98 -20.56 12.26
N SER A 199 16.68 -20.39 12.53
CA SER A 199 15.81 -21.45 13.04
C SER A 199 15.77 -22.64 12.08
N TRP A 200 15.59 -22.38 10.78
CA TRP A 200 15.60 -23.43 9.76
C TRP A 200 16.93 -24.20 9.74
N LEU A 201 18.06 -23.51 9.85
CA LEU A 201 19.38 -24.12 9.90
C LEU A 201 19.56 -24.97 11.16
N GLU A 202 19.03 -24.54 12.31
CA GLU A 202 19.06 -25.32 13.55
C GLU A 202 18.28 -26.62 13.41
N ASP A 203 17.08 -26.58 12.84
CA ASP A 203 16.27 -27.77 12.56
C ASP A 203 16.96 -28.71 11.58
N TYR A 204 17.53 -28.16 10.50
CA TYR A 204 18.34 -28.92 9.55
C TYR A 204 19.58 -29.58 10.19
N ASN A 205 20.17 -28.93 11.21
CA ASN A 205 21.31 -29.50 11.92
C ASN A 205 20.93 -30.61 12.90
N ARG A 206 19.68 -30.64 13.38
CA ARG A 206 19.14 -31.69 14.26
C ARG A 206 18.69 -32.94 13.49
N ASP A 207 18.41 -32.82 12.19
CA ASP A 207 18.01 -33.94 11.36
C ASP A 207 19.16 -34.96 11.17
N GLU A 208 19.02 -36.16 11.73
CA GLU A 208 19.99 -37.26 11.59
C GLU A 208 20.05 -37.79 10.15
N ASN A 209 18.98 -37.62 9.36
CA ASN A 209 18.89 -38.08 7.98
C ASN A 209 19.33 -37.02 6.95
N ARG A 210 19.91 -35.90 7.40
CA ARG A 210 20.32 -34.76 6.55
C ARG A 210 21.31 -35.10 5.43
N TYR A 211 22.07 -36.18 5.61
CA TYR A 211 23.04 -36.70 4.63
C TYR A 211 22.56 -37.96 3.90
N SER A 212 21.28 -38.34 4.06
CA SER A 212 20.69 -39.41 3.26
C SER A 212 20.84 -39.06 1.77
N SER A 213 21.15 -40.05 0.93
CA SER A 213 21.34 -39.89 -0.53
C SER A 213 20.03 -39.62 -1.28
N SER A 214 19.11 -38.90 -0.65
CA SER A 214 17.81 -38.52 -1.18
C SER A 214 17.94 -37.38 -2.20
N ARG A 215 17.06 -37.38 -3.20
CA ARG A 215 17.01 -36.38 -4.25
C ARG A 215 16.67 -35.01 -3.63
N GLY A 216 17.66 -34.12 -3.50
CA GLY A 216 17.48 -32.78 -2.92
C GLY A 216 18.51 -32.42 -1.83
N ALA A 217 19.25 -33.39 -1.28
CA ALA A 217 20.21 -33.16 -0.19
C ALA A 217 21.28 -32.10 -0.52
N HIS A 218 21.80 -32.08 -1.76
CA HIS A 218 22.78 -31.07 -2.20
C HIS A 218 22.22 -29.64 -2.24
N LEU A 219 20.91 -29.48 -2.54
CA LEU A 219 20.26 -28.16 -2.54
C LEU A 219 20.07 -27.65 -1.11
N ASN A 220 19.65 -28.54 -0.20
CA ASN A 220 19.51 -28.22 1.23
C ASN A 220 20.87 -27.90 1.85
N LEU A 221 21.93 -28.64 1.50
CA LEU A 221 23.29 -28.32 1.91
C LEU A 221 23.73 -26.93 1.42
N LYS A 222 23.44 -26.59 0.15
CA LYS A 222 23.73 -25.25 -0.40
C LYS A 222 22.94 -24.14 0.32
N ARG A 223 21.69 -24.39 0.70
CA ARG A 223 20.90 -23.45 1.53
C ARG A 223 21.51 -23.32 2.92
N ALA A 224 21.91 -24.42 3.55
CA ALA A 224 22.54 -24.42 4.86
C ALA A 224 23.84 -23.61 4.88
N GLU A 225 24.71 -23.72 3.86
CA GLU A 225 25.90 -22.86 3.77
C GLU A 225 25.55 -21.37 3.63
N LYS A 226 24.52 -21.04 2.84
CA LYS A 226 24.03 -19.66 2.74
C LYS A 226 23.47 -19.15 4.07
N ALA A 227 22.66 -19.97 4.74
CA ALA A 227 22.08 -19.65 6.05
C ALA A 227 23.18 -19.40 7.08
N ARG A 228 24.25 -20.20 7.14
CA ARG A 228 25.40 -19.96 8.05
C ARG A 228 26.03 -18.59 7.84
N ILE A 229 26.22 -18.16 6.60
CA ILE A 229 26.75 -16.82 6.29
C ILE A 229 25.80 -15.74 6.81
N LEU A 230 24.49 -15.93 6.66
CA LEU A 230 23.49 -14.98 7.15
C LEU A 230 23.45 -14.94 8.68
N VAL A 231 23.45 -16.09 9.36
CA VAL A 231 23.49 -16.22 10.83
C VAL A 231 24.69 -15.51 11.43
N ASN A 232 25.86 -15.65 10.80
CA ASN A 232 27.08 -14.96 11.23
C ASN A 232 26.99 -13.43 11.10
N LYS A 233 26.09 -12.91 10.26
CA LYS A 233 25.86 -11.47 10.08
C LYS A 233 24.80 -10.91 11.02
N ILE A 234 23.99 -11.75 11.66
CA ILE A 234 22.89 -11.29 12.53
C ILE A 234 23.38 -10.35 13.65
N PRO A 235 24.50 -10.60 14.37
CA PRO A 235 24.94 -9.68 15.43
C PRO A 235 25.17 -8.26 14.91
N ALA A 236 25.88 -8.12 13.79
CA ALA A 236 26.13 -6.81 13.17
C ALA A 236 24.85 -6.12 12.67
N LEU A 237 23.85 -6.91 12.24
CA LEU A 237 22.55 -6.39 11.85
C LEU A 237 21.77 -5.85 13.05
N VAL A 238 21.79 -6.58 14.19
CA VAL A 238 21.20 -6.14 15.46
C VAL A 238 21.88 -4.87 15.96
N ASP A 239 23.21 -4.80 15.97
CA ASP A 239 23.96 -3.61 16.39
C ASP A 239 23.59 -2.38 15.54
N THR A 240 23.49 -2.57 14.21
CA THR A 240 23.10 -1.51 13.28
C THR A 240 21.66 -1.07 13.52
N LEU A 241 20.76 -2.01 13.82
CA LEU A 241 19.36 -1.72 14.10
C LEU A 241 19.23 -0.94 15.42
N VAL A 242 19.88 -1.39 16.49
CA VAL A 242 19.94 -0.67 17.78
C VAL A 242 20.46 0.75 17.60
N ALA A 243 21.56 0.94 16.85
CA ALA A 243 22.13 2.26 16.62
C ALA A 243 21.15 3.19 15.88
N LYS A 244 20.44 2.69 14.87
CA LYS A 244 19.46 3.49 14.13
C LYS A 244 18.20 3.79 14.94
N THR A 245 17.71 2.82 15.69
CA THR A 245 16.55 3.01 16.56
C THR A 245 16.86 4.06 17.64
N ARG A 246 18.05 4.02 18.25
CA ARG A 246 18.47 5.05 19.22
C ARG A 246 18.57 6.44 18.60
N ALA A 247 19.18 6.56 17.42
CA ALA A 247 19.24 7.84 16.72
C ALA A 247 17.84 8.38 16.41
N TRP A 248 16.92 7.52 15.98
CA TRP A 248 15.53 7.90 15.75
C TRP A 248 14.83 8.33 17.04
N ASP A 249 15.01 7.59 18.14
CA ASP A 249 14.44 7.93 19.46
C ASP A 249 14.92 9.29 19.96
N GLU A 250 16.21 9.58 19.79
CA GLU A 250 16.84 10.85 20.16
C GLU A 250 16.30 12.02 19.32
N ASP A 251 16.14 11.82 18.00
CA ASP A 251 15.65 12.84 17.08
C ASP A 251 14.16 13.17 17.31
N HIS A 252 13.34 12.18 17.67
CA HIS A 252 11.89 12.33 17.83
C HIS A 252 11.46 12.55 19.30
N GLY A 253 12.33 12.26 20.26
CA GLY A 253 12.04 12.35 21.69
C GLY A 253 11.02 11.31 22.20
N LEU A 254 10.84 10.22 21.46
CA LEU A 254 9.88 9.14 21.73
C LEU A 254 10.54 7.78 21.50
N CYS A 255 10.05 6.74 22.17
CA CYS A 255 10.52 5.37 21.91
C CYS A 255 9.91 4.85 20.60
N PHE A 256 10.74 4.28 19.73
CA PHE A 256 10.27 3.57 18.53
C PHE A 256 9.50 2.31 18.94
N MET A 257 8.18 2.37 18.79
CA MET A 257 7.32 1.21 18.96
C MET A 257 7.24 0.39 17.68
N TYR A 258 7.11 -0.93 17.79
CA TYR A 258 6.80 -1.85 16.70
C TYR A 258 5.66 -2.73 17.18
N ASP A 259 4.47 -2.60 16.60
CA ASP A 259 3.25 -3.31 17.00
C ASP A 259 2.98 -3.22 18.51
N GLY A 260 3.12 -2.00 19.06
CA GLY A 260 2.87 -1.71 20.48
C GLY A 260 4.04 -1.99 21.43
N VAL A 261 5.13 -2.62 20.95
CA VAL A 261 6.30 -2.99 21.77
C VAL A 261 7.52 -2.13 21.43
N PRO A 262 8.28 -1.60 22.40
CA PRO A 262 9.53 -0.89 22.11
C PRO A 262 10.53 -1.77 21.36
N LEU A 263 10.98 -1.33 20.19
CA LEU A 263 11.87 -2.13 19.33
C LEU A 263 13.20 -2.46 20.03
N LEU A 264 13.75 -1.53 20.81
CA LEU A 264 14.97 -1.79 21.58
C LEU A 264 14.77 -2.93 22.60
N ALA A 265 13.62 -3.01 23.24
CA ALA A 265 13.33 -4.09 24.19
C ALA A 265 13.26 -5.46 23.49
N MET A 266 12.66 -5.54 22.31
CA MET A 266 12.63 -6.77 21.51
C MET A 266 14.04 -7.23 21.11
N LEU A 267 14.91 -6.28 20.76
CA LEU A 267 16.30 -6.58 20.39
C LEU A 267 17.11 -7.03 21.60
N ASP A 268 16.94 -6.38 22.76
CA ASP A 268 17.60 -6.78 24.00
C ASP A 268 17.18 -8.20 24.40
N GLU A 269 15.87 -8.50 24.37
CA GLU A 269 15.35 -9.85 24.63
C GLU A 269 15.96 -10.87 23.66
N TYR A 270 15.99 -10.58 22.36
CA TYR A 270 16.65 -11.45 21.37
C TYR A 270 18.13 -11.70 21.70
N THR A 271 18.88 -10.67 22.10
CA THR A 271 20.31 -10.85 22.42
C THR A 271 20.52 -11.79 23.61
N VAL A 272 19.68 -11.71 24.64
CA VAL A 272 19.71 -12.61 25.80
C VAL A 272 19.37 -14.03 25.38
N LEU A 273 18.25 -14.24 24.65
CA LEU A 273 17.84 -15.55 24.15
C LEU A 273 18.91 -16.22 23.29
N ARG A 274 19.61 -15.44 22.45
CA ARG A 274 20.71 -15.95 21.63
C ARG A 274 21.89 -16.41 22.48
N GLN A 275 22.27 -15.63 23.49
CA GLN A 275 23.36 -16.00 24.40
C GLN A 275 23.03 -17.29 25.17
N GLU A 276 21.81 -17.39 25.70
CA GLU A 276 21.34 -18.60 26.39
C GLU A 276 21.43 -19.85 25.49
N ARG A 277 21.03 -19.72 24.22
CA ARG A 277 21.12 -20.81 23.24
C ARG A 277 22.57 -21.22 22.95
N GLU A 278 23.48 -20.25 22.85
CA GLU A 278 24.90 -20.50 22.65
C GLU A 278 25.56 -21.17 23.88
N GLU A 279 25.15 -20.76 25.08
CA GLU A 279 25.58 -21.35 26.36
C GLU A 279 25.06 -22.79 26.52
N GLU A 280 23.79 -23.06 26.19
CA GLU A 280 23.23 -24.40 26.22
C GLU A 280 23.96 -25.33 25.25
N LYS A 281 24.23 -24.86 24.03
CA LYS A 281 25.07 -25.58 23.05
C LYS A 281 26.48 -25.84 23.61
N ARG A 282 27.05 -24.91 24.39
CA ARG A 282 28.34 -25.10 25.05
C ARG A 282 28.25 -26.15 26.16
N ARG A 283 27.24 -26.09 27.03
CA ARG A 283 27.00 -27.08 28.10
C ARG A 283 26.82 -28.49 27.54
N LEU A 284 26.07 -28.66 26.46
CA LEU A 284 25.89 -29.95 25.78
C LEU A 284 27.20 -30.49 25.20
N ARG A 285 28.05 -29.64 24.63
CA ARG A 285 29.39 -30.04 24.16
C ARG A 285 30.29 -30.47 25.32
N ASP A 286 30.26 -29.74 26.43
CA ASP A 286 31.07 -30.08 27.61
C ASP A 286 30.56 -31.36 28.28
N GLN A 287 29.25 -31.61 28.33
CA GLN A 287 28.66 -32.87 28.79
C GLN A 287 29.05 -34.05 27.89
N LYS A 288 29.01 -33.88 26.56
CA LYS A 288 29.48 -34.90 25.61
C LYS A 288 30.96 -35.22 25.80
N ARG A 289 31.81 -34.21 26.03
CA ARG A 289 33.24 -34.40 26.34
C ARG A 289 33.47 -35.19 27.62
N LEU A 290 32.71 -34.90 28.68
CA LEU A 290 32.80 -35.65 29.94
C LEU A 290 32.35 -37.11 29.77
N HIS A 291 31.28 -37.35 29.02
CA HIS A 291 30.81 -38.71 28.72
C HIS A 291 31.82 -39.49 27.86
N GLU A 292 32.44 -38.84 26.88
CA GLU A 292 33.48 -39.41 26.03
C GLU A 292 34.76 -39.75 26.83
N GLN A 293 35.15 -38.91 27.79
CA GLN A 293 36.26 -39.19 28.71
C GLN A 293 35.95 -40.39 29.61
N LEU A 294 34.74 -40.48 30.17
CA LEU A 294 34.31 -41.60 30.99
C LEU A 294 34.30 -42.93 30.20
N ASN A 295 33.84 -42.91 28.95
CA ASN A 295 33.86 -44.07 28.06
C ASN A 295 35.29 -44.48 27.67
N THR A 296 36.18 -43.51 27.43
CA THR A 296 37.59 -43.77 27.10
C THR A 296 38.35 -44.38 28.29
N GLU A 297 38.04 -43.96 29.52
CA GLU A 297 38.59 -44.59 30.73
C GLU A 297 38.06 -46.02 30.95
N GLN A 298 36.79 -46.28 30.63
CA GLN A 298 36.21 -47.64 30.68
C GLN A 298 36.84 -48.59 29.64
N ASP A 299 37.06 -48.12 28.41
CA ASP A 299 37.71 -48.89 27.34
C ASP A 299 39.22 -49.08 27.60
N SER A 300 39.87 -48.17 28.33
CA SER A 300 41.26 -48.33 28.77
C SER A 300 41.44 -49.42 29.84
N VAL A 301 40.40 -49.76 30.62
CA VAL A 301 40.44 -50.82 31.64
C VAL A 301 40.21 -52.21 31.04
N PHE A 302 39.58 -52.32 29.86
CA PHE A 302 39.32 -53.58 29.16
C PHE A 302 40.17 -53.81 27.90
N GLY A 303 41.31 -53.14 27.78
CA GLY A 303 42.23 -53.22 26.64
C GLY A 303 42.79 -54.64 26.39
N LYS A 304 42.20 -55.36 25.43
CA LYS A 304 42.79 -56.55 24.80
C LYS A 304 43.97 -56.14 23.90
N PRO A 305 45.07 -56.92 23.83
CA PRO A 305 46.20 -56.57 22.98
C PRO A 305 45.82 -56.72 21.50
N SER A 306 46.13 -55.70 20.70
CA SER A 306 45.93 -55.70 19.24
C SER A 306 46.84 -56.73 18.56
N PRO A 307 46.41 -57.40 17.47
CA PRO A 307 47.19 -58.45 16.81
C PRO A 307 48.35 -57.87 15.98
N ASN A 308 49.50 -58.52 16.14
CA ASN A 308 50.78 -58.32 15.44
C ASN A 308 50.66 -58.00 13.93
N ARG A 309 51.33 -56.92 13.52
CA ARG A 309 51.75 -56.67 12.13
C ARG A 309 53.15 -57.29 11.94
N PRO A 310 53.41 -58.12 10.90
CA PRO A 310 54.70 -58.78 10.76
C PRO A 310 55.81 -57.79 10.36
N LEU A 311 56.95 -57.94 11.04
CA LEU A 311 58.23 -57.26 10.78
C LEU A 311 58.89 -57.84 9.52
N GLY A 312 59.11 -57.01 8.49
CA GLY A 312 60.01 -57.32 7.37
C GLY A 312 61.48 -57.13 7.75
N PRO A 313 62.43 -57.89 7.17
CA PRO A 313 63.75 -58.06 7.76
C PRO A 313 64.73 -56.92 7.41
N LYS A 314 65.44 -56.43 8.43
CA LYS A 314 66.68 -55.66 8.29
C LYS A 314 67.88 -56.57 8.57
N LYS A 315 68.82 -56.66 7.61
CA LYS A 315 70.28 -56.87 7.78
C LYS A 315 70.92 -56.37 6.46
N VAL A 316 72.05 -55.66 6.39
CA VAL A 316 73.18 -55.43 7.31
C VAL A 316 73.94 -54.16 6.86
N VAL A 317 74.71 -53.58 7.79
CA VAL A 317 75.53 -52.36 7.64
C VAL A 317 76.97 -52.66 7.18
N GLY A 318 77.54 -51.78 6.35
CA GLY A 318 78.97 -51.35 6.38
C GLY A 318 79.68 -51.25 5.02
N PRO A 319 80.79 -50.49 4.86
CA PRO A 319 81.21 -49.21 5.45
C PRO A 319 81.64 -48.13 4.41
N ARG A 320 82.00 -46.93 4.93
CA ARG A 320 82.30 -45.60 4.32
C ARG A 320 83.27 -45.52 3.12
N ALA A 321 83.10 -44.49 2.26
CA ALA A 321 84.14 -43.50 1.87
C ALA A 321 83.57 -42.31 1.04
N ASN A 322 84.28 -41.17 1.10
CA ASN A 322 83.95 -39.78 0.69
C ASN A 322 83.64 -39.51 -0.80
N GLY A 323 82.93 -38.41 -1.07
CA GLY A 323 83.31 -37.50 -2.17
C GLY A 323 82.19 -36.81 -2.99
N VAL A 324 82.05 -35.50 -2.76
CA VAL A 324 81.78 -34.43 -3.76
C VAL A 324 80.34 -34.23 -4.31
N ALA A 325 80.00 -32.94 -4.36
CA ALA A 325 78.74 -32.32 -4.78
C ALA A 325 78.44 -32.38 -6.29
N SER A 326 77.15 -32.36 -6.65
CA SER A 326 76.57 -31.40 -7.62
C SER A 326 75.10 -31.75 -7.98
N ASN A 327 74.22 -30.75 -7.87
CA ASN A 327 73.07 -30.39 -8.71
C ASN A 327 72.03 -31.44 -9.17
N GLY A 328 70.74 -31.07 -9.04
CA GLY A 328 69.70 -31.48 -10.00
C GLY A 328 68.33 -31.80 -9.44
N THR A 329 67.48 -30.78 -9.24
CA THR A 329 66.02 -30.90 -9.06
C THR A 329 65.33 -31.05 -10.41
N PRO A 330 64.29 -31.90 -10.53
CA PRO A 330 63.19 -31.69 -11.46
C PRO A 330 61.86 -31.62 -10.67
N GLY A 331 60.92 -30.69 -10.86
CA GLY A 331 60.49 -30.01 -12.08
C GLY A 331 59.14 -30.59 -12.54
N ARG A 332 58.02 -29.92 -12.24
CA ARG A 332 56.81 -29.96 -13.07
C ARG A 332 55.86 -28.78 -12.77
N ARG A 333 55.93 -27.79 -13.64
CA ARG A 333 55.01 -26.67 -13.82
C ARG A 333 54.56 -26.76 -15.28
N LEU A 334 53.26 -26.69 -15.58
CA LEU A 334 52.76 -26.47 -16.94
C LEU A 334 51.66 -25.41 -16.89
N SER A 335 51.96 -24.28 -17.52
CA SER A 335 51.00 -23.30 -18.03
C SER A 335 51.60 -22.77 -19.33
N LEU A 336 50.81 -22.71 -20.40
CA LEU A 336 51.10 -21.96 -21.63
C LEU A 336 49.78 -21.50 -22.27
N ASN A 337 49.60 -20.18 -22.23
CA ASN A 337 48.98 -19.24 -23.18
C ASN A 337 49.25 -19.58 -24.68
N THR A 338 48.65 -19.04 -25.76
CA THR A 338 47.58 -18.05 -26.08
C THR A 338 47.58 -17.85 -27.63
N ASN A 339 46.45 -17.42 -28.22
CA ASN A 339 46.23 -16.65 -29.48
C ASN A 339 46.25 -17.34 -30.88
N GLN A 340 45.17 -17.20 -31.70
CA GLN A 340 44.88 -16.09 -32.65
C GLN A 340 43.64 -16.34 -33.56
N SER A 341 42.86 -15.26 -33.83
CA SER A 341 42.03 -14.91 -35.02
C SER A 341 40.83 -15.81 -35.43
N GLY A 342 39.67 -15.33 -35.90
CA GLY A 342 39.14 -13.99 -36.21
C GLY A 342 37.74 -14.06 -36.87
N SER A 343 36.95 -12.98 -36.70
CA SER A 343 35.82 -12.44 -37.50
C SER A 343 34.63 -13.28 -37.99
N ASN A 344 33.42 -12.82 -37.60
CA ASN A 344 32.17 -12.59 -38.38
C ASN A 344 30.98 -12.81 -37.43
N GLY A 345 29.91 -12.02 -37.34
CA GLY A 345 29.35 -10.93 -38.13
C GLY A 345 27.88 -10.80 -37.66
N ALA A 346 27.40 -9.57 -37.47
CA ALA A 346 26.10 -9.26 -36.86
C ALA A 346 24.87 -9.67 -37.69
N ARG A 347 23.74 -9.95 -37.02
CA ARG A 347 22.44 -9.29 -37.31
C ARG A 347 21.36 -9.57 -36.24
N SER A 348 20.61 -8.49 -36.01
CA SER A 348 19.45 -8.24 -35.14
C SER A 348 18.19 -9.05 -35.45
N THR A 349 17.31 -9.24 -34.46
CA THR A 349 15.88 -8.89 -34.55
C THR A 349 15.23 -8.75 -33.18
N SER A 350 14.49 -7.65 -33.05
CA SER A 350 13.56 -7.29 -31.99
C SER A 350 12.40 -8.27 -31.84
N LYS A 351 11.94 -8.53 -30.62
CA LYS A 351 10.50 -8.75 -30.35
C LYS A 351 10.16 -8.53 -28.87
N ASP A 352 9.24 -7.60 -28.66
CA ASP A 352 8.44 -7.38 -27.46
C ASP A 352 7.83 -8.66 -26.89
N GLY A 353 7.72 -8.69 -25.56
CA GLY A 353 7.13 -9.80 -24.82
C GLY A 353 6.84 -9.45 -23.37
N LYS A 354 5.86 -8.55 -23.17
CA LYS A 354 5.16 -8.31 -21.91
C LYS A 354 4.73 -9.63 -21.27
N CYS A 355 5.19 -9.91 -20.05
CA CYS A 355 4.66 -11.01 -19.23
C CYS A 355 4.44 -10.50 -17.80
N GLY A 356 3.19 -10.09 -17.54
CA GLY A 356 2.66 -10.06 -16.19
C GLY A 356 2.45 -11.50 -15.73
N ASN A 357 2.89 -11.81 -14.52
CA ASN A 357 2.75 -13.14 -13.95
C ASN A 357 1.97 -13.06 -12.64
N SER A 358 0.70 -12.71 -12.75
CA SER A 358 -0.33 -13.08 -11.79
C SER A 358 -0.72 -14.53 -12.07
N ARG A 359 -0.37 -15.45 -11.17
CA ARG A 359 -0.93 -16.80 -11.15
C ARG A 359 -1.90 -16.91 -9.96
N PRO A 360 -3.18 -17.23 -10.20
CA PRO A 360 -4.09 -17.63 -9.16
C PRO A 360 -3.82 -19.09 -8.77
N ALA A 361 -3.83 -19.36 -7.47
CA ALA A 361 -3.82 -20.72 -6.95
C ALA A 361 -5.19 -21.37 -7.22
N ALA A 362 -5.19 -22.55 -7.83
CA ALA A 362 -6.38 -23.38 -8.03
C ALA A 362 -6.27 -24.66 -7.18
N PRO A 363 -7.42 -25.27 -6.81
CA PRO A 363 -7.59 -26.01 -5.58
C PRO A 363 -7.29 -27.51 -5.72
N ALA A 364 -6.95 -28.16 -4.61
CA ALA A 364 -6.92 -29.61 -4.51
C ALA A 364 -8.26 -30.10 -3.95
N ASN A 365 -8.96 -30.96 -4.70
CA ASN A 365 -10.01 -31.83 -4.17
C ASN A 365 -10.11 -33.12 -5.00
N PHE A 366 -10.67 -34.15 -4.36
CA PHE A 366 -11.09 -35.52 -4.80
C PHE A 366 -10.18 -36.68 -4.34
N VAL A 367 -10.64 -37.83 -3.78
CA VAL A 367 -11.92 -38.62 -3.79
C VAL A 367 -11.95 -39.49 -2.49
N ALA A 368 -13.05 -39.88 -1.82
CA ALA A 368 -14.08 -40.89 -2.19
C ALA A 368 -15.29 -40.84 -1.23
N ILE A 369 -16.53 -40.59 -1.68
CA ILE A 369 -17.55 -41.48 -2.31
C ILE A 369 -18.24 -42.45 -1.33
N GLY A 370 -19.55 -42.20 -1.15
CA GLY A 370 -20.64 -43.17 -1.07
C GLY A 370 -21.94 -42.42 -1.39
N LYS A 371 -22.35 -42.34 -2.67
CA LYS A 371 -23.39 -43.17 -3.34
C LYS A 371 -24.75 -43.04 -2.64
N GLU A 372 -25.70 -42.28 -3.21
CA GLU A 372 -26.67 -42.65 -4.27
C GLU A 372 -28.08 -42.60 -3.62
N ASP A 373 -29.18 -42.12 -4.21
CA ASP A 373 -29.46 -41.77 -5.59
C ASP A 373 -30.73 -40.90 -5.69
N ALA A 374 -30.79 -40.18 -6.82
CA ALA A 374 -31.95 -39.88 -7.67
C ALA A 374 -33.26 -39.30 -7.06
N ALA A 375 -33.61 -38.04 -7.37
CA ALA A 375 -34.35 -37.60 -8.58
C ALA A 375 -35.86 -37.43 -8.24
N SER A 376 -36.69 -36.51 -8.74
CA SER A 376 -36.66 -35.42 -9.73
C SER A 376 -38.15 -35.03 -9.91
N TYR A 377 -38.58 -33.77 -9.91
CA TYR A 377 -39.07 -32.94 -11.06
C TYR A 377 -40.12 -31.96 -10.44
N VAL A 378 -39.95 -30.63 -10.51
CA VAL A 378 -40.56 -29.68 -11.49
C VAL A 378 -42.10 -29.61 -11.46
N SER A 379 -42.68 -28.48 -11.03
CA SER A 379 -43.33 -27.47 -11.91
C SER A 379 -44.36 -26.62 -11.14
N SER A 380 -44.35 -25.34 -11.47
CA SER A 380 -45.30 -24.27 -11.12
C SER A 380 -46.77 -24.55 -11.41
N ASN A 381 -47.67 -23.91 -10.65
CA ASN A 381 -48.72 -22.98 -11.14
C ASN A 381 -49.62 -22.47 -9.99
N ASP A 382 -49.71 -21.14 -9.86
CA ASP A 382 -50.80 -20.36 -9.21
C ASP A 382 -52.12 -20.47 -10.03
N PRO A 383 -53.34 -19.99 -9.61
CA PRO A 383 -53.65 -18.92 -8.63
C PRO A 383 -54.90 -19.08 -7.71
N VAL A 384 -55.03 -18.10 -6.79
CA VAL A 384 -56.16 -17.48 -6.02
C VAL A 384 -57.62 -17.90 -6.35
N PRO A 385 -58.56 -17.90 -5.37
CA PRO A 385 -59.46 -16.75 -5.20
C PRO A 385 -59.78 -16.34 -3.74
N ALA A 386 -60.47 -15.20 -3.62
CA ALA A 386 -60.68 -14.31 -2.48
C ALA A 386 -61.62 -14.76 -1.34
N SER A 387 -61.33 -14.25 -0.12
CA SER A 387 -62.19 -13.61 0.92
C SER A 387 -63.41 -14.36 1.51
N PRO A 388 -63.90 -14.02 2.74
CA PRO A 388 -63.80 -12.77 3.52
C PRO A 388 -62.62 -12.66 4.47
#